data_AF-A0A8H6PYJ1-F1
#
_entry.id   AF-A0A8H6PYJ1-F1
#
_cell.length_a   1.000
_cell.length_b   1.000
_cell.length_c   1.000
_cell.angle_alpha   90.00
_cell.angle_beta   90.00
_cell.angle_gamma   90.00
#
_symmetry.space_group_name_H-M   'P 1'
#
loop_
_entity.id
_entity.type
_entity.pdbx_description
1 polymer ?
#
loop_
_entity_poly.entity_id
_entity_poly.type
_entity_poly.pdbx_seq_one_letter_code
_entity_poly.pdbx_strand_id
1 'polypeptide(L)'
;MPAQRPRAAFEPIPPDLDVAALVKSTPNFEHVTHAEPGKKAGKPGDLMSCLPTSMRAENLMCYIGHEGTYTPSHYEMCASLGQNIMVEASDGSVEYGMKTIPGSSIWFMTESKDRRVVSEYWQSTLGHDIDIEDHFAQINAWKAAPFRTYIVEQRPGDFILIPPLAAHQVWNRGTRTMKVAWNRTTVETLSLALSEALPHARMVCRDEQYKNKAIVYYSLEHYSELLEKADAKSMDSKQQLLLKDFEHLFALYTQILLSESFSQDKAEEKDIEYIPFDSNITCSYCRCNIFNRFLTCPWCADGQTIDGEDPYDICMECYVMGRSCACLSRLKWAEQFPWSELTGKYENWRDQICRLNKSNLSGQIFWPLTEERARYGKKTLAEMCQEELKRRPWVDITKPVTRKIEDNLSDSESPARKRRKTRLSHESEEGGRCHICKYIEPIWKLASCDYCNQNYCYGSLFRAFNIQPQETMEVYRWMCPKCQKICSCAACRRDPSMKPFEPTCTLLGHDTRKIADPRSVETLVDFRQSNLRWLKKAGDDEIERLKKHQKEADEKRQQAMIEYRIQLEGSPRVSAPATEYGDIPVDPALEKLSGSILTPPDSITP
;
A
#
# COMPACT_ATOMS: atom_id res chain seq x y z
N MET A 1 -9.23 4.16 41.37
CA MET A 1 -9.89 3.11 40.57
C MET A 1 -9.45 3.30 39.13
N PRO A 2 -8.81 2.32 38.47
CA PRO A 2 -8.39 2.49 37.09
C PRO A 2 -9.64 2.56 36.22
N ALA A 3 -9.77 3.63 35.44
CA ALA A 3 -10.83 3.76 34.44
C ALA A 3 -10.79 2.54 33.52
N GLN A 4 -11.87 1.75 33.53
CA GLN A 4 -12.10 0.69 32.56
C GLN A 4 -12.12 1.36 31.19
N ARG A 5 -11.06 1.16 30.40
CA ARG A 5 -11.10 1.44 28.96
C ARG A 5 -12.25 0.59 28.39
N PRO A 6 -13.13 1.14 27.53
CA PRO A 6 -14.00 0.30 26.72
C PRO A 6 -13.09 -0.64 25.93
N ARG A 7 -13.08 -1.92 26.29
CA ARG A 7 -12.52 -2.94 25.39
C ARG A 7 -13.49 -3.00 24.21
N ALA A 8 -12.97 -3.15 22.99
CA ALA A 8 -13.80 -3.49 21.85
C ALA A 8 -14.71 -4.65 22.27
N ALA A 9 -16.00 -4.36 22.45
CA ALA A 9 -16.98 -5.38 22.75
C ALA A 9 -17.23 -6.08 21.42
N PHE A 10 -16.78 -7.33 21.32
CA PHE A 10 -17.30 -8.20 20.29
C PHE A 10 -18.78 -8.37 20.63
N GLU A 11 -19.67 -7.71 19.89
CA GLU A 11 -21.04 -8.18 19.79
C GLU A 11 -20.99 -9.44 18.94
N PRO A 12 -21.16 -10.64 19.55
CA PRO A 12 -21.19 -11.85 18.76
C PRO A 12 -22.32 -11.75 17.75
N ILE A 13 -21.96 -11.88 16.47
CA ILE A 13 -22.97 -11.99 15.43
C ILE A 13 -23.83 -13.21 15.76
N PRO A 14 -25.17 -13.11 15.75
CA PRO A 14 -26.04 -14.21 16.16
C PRO A 14 -25.74 -15.48 15.35
N PRO A 15 -25.54 -16.65 15.99
CA PRO A 15 -25.23 -17.90 15.30
C PRO A 15 -26.35 -18.31 14.33
N ASP A 16 -27.57 -17.83 14.58
CA ASP A 16 -28.78 -18.00 13.79
C ASP A 16 -29.06 -16.87 12.79
N LEU A 17 -28.11 -15.95 12.55
CA LEU A 17 -28.33 -14.85 11.60
C LEU A 17 -28.66 -15.39 10.21
N ASP A 18 -29.86 -15.04 9.73
CA ASP A 18 -30.38 -15.30 8.40
C ASP A 18 -29.73 -14.36 7.38
N VAL A 19 -28.81 -14.91 6.59
CA VAL A 19 -28.05 -14.18 5.57
C VAL A 19 -28.98 -13.65 4.46
N ALA A 20 -29.99 -14.43 4.07
CA ALA A 20 -30.92 -14.02 3.01
C ALA A 20 -31.79 -12.85 3.49
N ALA A 21 -32.29 -12.90 4.73
CA ALA A 21 -33.02 -11.79 5.33
C ALA A 21 -32.13 -10.54 5.50
N LEU A 22 -30.87 -10.72 5.90
CA LEU A 22 -29.91 -9.62 6.04
C LEU A 22 -29.66 -8.91 4.71
N VAL A 23 -29.37 -9.65 3.64
CA VAL A 23 -29.13 -9.06 2.30
C VAL A 23 -30.40 -8.37 1.80
N LYS A 24 -31.57 -9.01 1.95
CA LYS A 24 -32.86 -8.41 1.52
C LYS A 24 -33.21 -7.12 2.26
N SER A 25 -32.85 -7.01 3.54
CA SER A 25 -33.18 -5.86 4.39
C SER A 25 -32.14 -4.73 4.35
N THR A 26 -30.97 -4.96 3.73
CA THR A 26 -29.84 -4.02 3.74
C THR A 26 -29.59 -3.46 2.34
N PRO A 27 -29.86 -2.16 2.06
CA PRO A 27 -29.84 -1.61 0.70
C PRO A 27 -28.51 -1.72 -0.06
N ASN A 28 -27.38 -1.64 0.65
CA ASN A 28 -26.04 -1.72 0.07
C ASN A 28 -25.48 -3.15 0.03
N PHE A 29 -26.26 -4.17 0.43
CA PHE A 29 -25.85 -5.58 0.34
C PHE A 29 -26.38 -6.23 -0.92
N GLU A 30 -25.60 -7.13 -1.50
CA GLU A 30 -25.97 -7.93 -2.65
C GLU A 30 -25.40 -9.34 -2.49
N HIS A 31 -26.08 -10.35 -3.05
CA HIS A 31 -25.48 -11.69 -3.12
C HIS A 31 -24.39 -11.70 -4.19
N VAL A 32 -23.33 -12.49 -3.97
CA VAL A 32 -22.35 -12.73 -5.04
C VAL A 32 -23.03 -13.36 -6.25
N THR A 33 -22.58 -13.00 -7.46
CA THR A 33 -23.05 -13.66 -8.68
C THR A 33 -22.46 -15.06 -8.77
N HIS A 34 -23.31 -16.09 -8.91
CA HIS A 34 -22.84 -17.43 -9.23
C HIS A 34 -22.45 -17.50 -10.70
N ALA A 35 -21.21 -17.90 -10.98
CA ALA A 35 -20.79 -18.16 -12.34
C ALA A 35 -21.41 -19.49 -12.82
N GLU A 36 -22.34 -19.42 -13.76
CA GLU A 36 -22.83 -20.60 -14.48
C GLU A 36 -21.67 -21.26 -15.26
N PRO A 37 -21.57 -22.60 -15.34
CA PRO A 37 -20.55 -23.27 -16.12
C PRO A 37 -20.80 -23.06 -17.63
N GLY A 38 -20.33 -21.93 -18.17
CA GLY A 38 -20.56 -21.51 -19.55
C GLY A 38 -19.42 -20.69 -20.14
N LYS A 39 -18.93 -21.17 -21.30
CA LYS A 39 -17.78 -20.70 -22.13
C LYS A 39 -16.41 -20.74 -21.43
N LYS A 40 -15.51 -21.57 -21.97
CA LYS A 40 -14.09 -21.64 -21.62
C LYS A 40 -13.44 -20.26 -21.80
N ALA A 41 -13.38 -19.45 -20.74
CA ALA A 41 -12.45 -18.34 -20.67
C ALA A 41 -11.03 -18.91 -20.75
N GLY A 42 -10.21 -18.40 -21.68
CA GLY A 42 -8.82 -18.82 -21.83
C GLY A 42 -8.07 -18.66 -20.50
N LYS A 43 -7.12 -19.55 -20.22
CA LYS A 43 -6.36 -19.55 -18.96
C LYS A 43 -5.44 -18.31 -18.91
N PRO A 44 -5.58 -17.38 -17.96
CA PRO A 44 -4.44 -16.61 -17.50
C PRO A 44 -3.48 -17.63 -16.85
N GLY A 45 -2.20 -17.64 -17.23
CA GLY A 45 -1.19 -18.42 -16.52
C GLY A 45 -1.03 -17.90 -15.08
N ASP A 46 -0.53 -18.73 -14.17
CA ASP A 46 -0.03 -18.24 -12.88
C ASP A 46 1.46 -17.93 -13.04
N LEU A 47 1.81 -16.64 -13.04
CA LEU A 47 3.17 -16.18 -13.25
C LEU A 47 4.11 -16.54 -12.10
N MET A 48 3.60 -16.86 -10.91
CA MET A 48 4.44 -17.37 -9.81
C MET A 48 5.18 -18.65 -10.21
N SER A 49 4.59 -19.45 -11.11
CA SER A 49 5.21 -20.67 -11.63
C SER A 49 6.42 -20.43 -12.55
N CYS A 50 6.65 -19.19 -13.02
CA CYS A 50 7.85 -18.84 -13.78
C CYS A 50 9.10 -18.75 -12.90
N LEU A 51 8.95 -18.59 -11.58
CA LEU A 51 10.09 -18.59 -10.67
C LEU A 51 10.76 -19.97 -10.58
N PRO A 52 12.07 -20.02 -10.34
CA PRO A 52 12.75 -21.24 -9.86
C PRO A 52 12.05 -21.79 -8.62
N THR A 53 11.98 -23.13 -8.49
CA THR A 53 11.23 -23.79 -7.41
C THR A 53 11.64 -23.32 -6.01
N SER A 54 12.93 -23.09 -5.78
CA SER A 54 13.46 -22.59 -4.50
C SER A 54 13.01 -21.17 -4.15
N MET A 55 12.55 -20.38 -5.13
CA MET A 55 12.12 -19.00 -4.93
C MET A 55 10.60 -18.87 -4.76
N ARG A 56 9.83 -19.92 -5.09
CA ARG A 56 8.35 -19.89 -5.03
C ARG A 56 7.90 -19.84 -3.58
N ALA A 57 6.93 -18.98 -3.29
CA ALA A 57 6.31 -18.92 -1.98
C ALA A 57 5.47 -20.18 -1.72
N GLU A 58 5.42 -20.63 -0.46
CA GLU A 58 4.37 -21.54 -0.01
C GLU A 58 3.04 -20.80 -0.09
N ASN A 59 2.16 -21.30 -0.95
CA ASN A 59 0.96 -20.59 -1.37
C ASN A 59 -0.33 -21.37 -1.05
N LEU A 60 -0.24 -22.68 -0.84
CA LEU A 60 -1.40 -23.52 -0.51
C LEU A 60 -1.60 -23.57 1.00
N MET A 61 -2.69 -22.97 1.47
CA MET A 61 -3.02 -22.86 2.89
C MET A 61 -4.27 -23.67 3.23
N CYS A 62 -4.30 -24.24 4.44
CA CYS A 62 -5.46 -24.92 5.01
C CYS A 62 -5.95 -24.15 6.23
N TYR A 63 -7.23 -23.79 6.24
CA TYR A 63 -7.89 -23.09 7.34
C TYR A 63 -8.91 -24.01 7.98
N ILE A 64 -8.74 -24.28 9.27
CA ILE A 64 -9.71 -25.02 10.08
C ILE A 64 -10.37 -24.02 11.02
N GLY A 65 -11.69 -23.85 10.90
CA GLY A 65 -12.48 -22.92 11.69
C GLY A 65 -13.57 -23.62 12.49
N HIS A 66 -14.06 -22.93 13.52
CA HIS A 66 -15.25 -23.32 14.29
C HIS A 66 -16.07 -22.05 14.59
N GLU A 67 -17.22 -22.21 15.22
CA GLU A 67 -18.10 -21.13 15.64
C GLU A 67 -17.33 -19.97 16.29
N GLY A 68 -17.50 -18.77 15.74
CA GLY A 68 -16.91 -17.54 16.28
C GLY A 68 -15.48 -17.25 15.83
N THR A 69 -14.80 -18.13 15.08
CA THR A 69 -13.51 -17.79 14.47
C THR A 69 -13.72 -16.94 13.22
N TYR A 70 -12.82 -15.99 12.98
CA TYR A 70 -12.94 -15.03 11.88
C TYR A 70 -11.58 -14.67 11.29
N THR A 71 -11.63 -14.13 10.08
CA THR A 71 -10.52 -13.47 9.40
C THR A 71 -10.86 -11.98 9.30
N PRO A 72 -10.03 -11.08 9.86
CA PRO A 72 -10.19 -9.63 9.76
C PRO A 72 -10.33 -9.14 8.30
N SER A 73 -10.83 -7.91 8.16
CA SER A 73 -10.89 -7.26 6.85
C SER A 73 -9.49 -7.02 6.29
N HIS A 74 -9.27 -7.45 5.06
CA HIS A 74 -7.98 -7.33 4.39
C HIS A 74 -8.07 -7.41 2.86
N TYR A 75 -6.93 -7.17 2.21
CA TYR A 75 -6.72 -7.42 0.78
C TYR A 75 -5.83 -8.65 0.58
N GLU A 76 -5.99 -9.33 -0.55
CA GLU A 76 -5.04 -10.37 -0.95
C GLU A 76 -3.62 -9.83 -1.11
N MET A 77 -2.65 -10.59 -0.62
CA MET A 77 -1.24 -10.18 -0.63
C MET A 77 -0.76 -9.86 -2.04
N CYS A 78 0.00 -8.77 -2.17
CA CYS A 78 0.55 -8.28 -3.44
C CYS A 78 -0.51 -8.12 -4.55
N ALA A 79 -1.75 -7.73 -4.21
CA ALA A 79 -2.85 -7.61 -5.17
C ALA A 79 -3.09 -8.88 -6.01
N SER A 80 -2.69 -10.06 -5.52
CA SER A 80 -2.92 -11.32 -6.21
C SER A 80 -4.41 -11.69 -6.26
N LEU A 81 -4.75 -12.68 -7.09
CA LEU A 81 -6.08 -13.28 -7.08
C LEU A 81 -6.15 -14.33 -5.96
N GLY A 82 -7.10 -14.20 -5.05
CA GLY A 82 -7.36 -15.21 -4.02
C GLY A 82 -8.29 -16.30 -4.53
N GLN A 83 -8.05 -17.54 -4.11
CA GLN A 83 -8.89 -18.70 -4.44
C GLN A 83 -9.16 -19.46 -3.14
N ASN A 84 -10.43 -19.78 -2.87
CA ASN A 84 -10.82 -20.47 -1.65
C ASN A 84 -11.91 -21.51 -1.92
N ILE A 85 -11.68 -22.76 -1.54
CA ILE A 85 -12.69 -23.84 -1.62
C ILE A 85 -12.98 -24.36 -0.22
N MET A 86 -14.27 -24.45 0.13
CA MET A 86 -14.66 -25.17 1.34
C MET A 86 -14.70 -26.67 1.00
N VAL A 87 -13.77 -27.42 1.58
CA VAL A 87 -13.61 -28.85 1.30
C VAL A 87 -14.43 -29.72 2.25
N GLU A 88 -14.71 -29.22 3.45
CA GLU A 88 -15.47 -29.93 4.47
C GLU A 88 -16.10 -28.93 5.45
N ALA A 89 -17.26 -29.30 6.01
CA ALA A 89 -17.85 -28.65 7.17
C ALA A 89 -18.74 -29.66 7.89
N SER A 90 -18.92 -29.46 9.19
CA SER A 90 -19.88 -30.25 9.97
C SER A 90 -21.29 -30.13 9.38
N ASP A 91 -22.08 -31.19 9.44
CA ASP A 91 -23.37 -31.30 8.73
C ASP A 91 -24.57 -31.53 9.65
N GLY A 92 -24.34 -31.62 10.97
CA GLY A 92 -25.37 -31.94 11.95
C GLY A 92 -25.40 -33.41 12.38
N SER A 93 -24.52 -34.26 11.82
CA SER A 93 -24.34 -35.65 12.22
C SER A 93 -23.73 -35.79 13.62
N VAL A 94 -23.79 -36.99 14.18
CA VAL A 94 -23.22 -37.30 15.51
C VAL A 94 -21.76 -37.73 15.33
N GLU A 95 -20.85 -36.93 15.88
CA GLU A 95 -19.42 -37.21 15.94
C GLU A 95 -19.00 -37.38 17.40
N TYR A 96 -18.23 -38.43 17.71
CA TYR A 96 -17.78 -38.72 19.09
C TYR A 96 -18.91 -38.74 20.15
N GLY A 97 -20.11 -39.16 19.73
CA GLY A 97 -21.29 -39.22 20.62
C GLY A 97 -22.02 -37.89 20.82
N MET A 98 -21.58 -36.80 20.18
CA MET A 98 -22.18 -35.48 20.26
C MET A 98 -22.73 -35.04 18.89
N LYS A 99 -23.92 -34.43 18.86
CA LYS A 99 -24.49 -33.86 17.63
C LYS A 99 -23.69 -32.62 17.24
N THR A 100 -23.20 -32.57 16.01
CA THR A 100 -22.53 -31.38 15.47
C THR A 100 -23.56 -30.31 15.07
N ILE A 101 -23.09 -29.06 14.93
CA ILE A 101 -23.86 -27.94 14.38
C ILE A 101 -23.41 -27.76 12.93
N PRO A 102 -24.32 -27.69 11.94
CA PRO A 102 -23.96 -27.47 10.55
C PRO A 102 -23.04 -26.26 10.37
N GLY A 103 -21.92 -26.44 9.67
CA GLY A 103 -20.90 -25.43 9.45
C GLY A 103 -21.03 -24.70 8.12
N SER A 104 -20.67 -23.41 8.13
CA SER A 104 -20.58 -22.57 6.94
C SER A 104 -19.64 -21.38 7.20
N SER A 105 -19.27 -20.64 6.16
CA SER A 105 -18.49 -19.41 6.28
C SER A 105 -19.21 -18.25 5.61
N ILE A 106 -19.41 -17.16 6.34
CA ILE A 106 -19.96 -15.92 5.79
C ILE A 106 -18.82 -15.02 5.35
N TRP A 107 -18.89 -14.59 4.11
CA TRP A 107 -17.95 -13.66 3.50
C TRP A 107 -18.62 -12.31 3.29
N PHE A 108 -17.87 -11.25 3.57
CA PHE A 108 -18.18 -9.89 3.17
C PHE A 108 -17.10 -9.45 2.21
N MET A 109 -17.45 -8.94 1.03
CA MET A 109 -16.49 -8.59 -0.01
C MET A 109 -16.90 -7.30 -0.73
N THR A 110 -15.92 -6.56 -1.23
CA THR A 110 -16.12 -5.30 -1.98
C THR A 110 -15.71 -5.46 -3.44
N GLU A 111 -16.10 -4.52 -4.32
CA GLU A 111 -15.52 -4.47 -5.67
C GLU A 111 -14.11 -3.89 -5.62
N SER A 112 -13.18 -4.43 -6.41
CA SER A 112 -11.81 -3.89 -6.53
C SER A 112 -11.76 -2.40 -6.86
N LYS A 113 -12.75 -1.86 -7.59
CA LYS A 113 -12.80 -0.44 -7.94
C LYS A 113 -12.99 0.47 -6.70
N ASP A 114 -13.68 -0.04 -5.68
CA ASP A 114 -14.10 0.74 -4.52
C ASP A 114 -12.98 0.79 -3.45
N ARG A 115 -11.87 0.07 -3.64
CA ARG A 115 -10.73 -0.04 -2.71
C ARG A 115 -10.23 1.27 -2.10
N ARG A 116 -10.30 2.39 -2.84
CA ARG A 116 -9.94 3.73 -2.31
C ARG A 116 -10.99 4.26 -1.32
N VAL A 117 -12.27 4.07 -1.64
CA VAL A 117 -13.38 4.42 -0.74
C VAL A 117 -13.35 3.52 0.49
N VAL A 118 -13.06 2.24 0.29
CA VAL A 118 -12.95 1.25 1.36
C VAL A 118 -11.79 1.61 2.31
N SER A 119 -10.58 1.82 1.78
CA SER A 119 -9.43 2.25 2.60
C SER A 119 -9.73 3.54 3.38
N GLU A 120 -10.35 4.52 2.72
CA GLU A 120 -10.73 5.77 3.39
C GLU A 120 -11.80 5.56 4.47
N TYR A 121 -12.82 4.73 4.22
CA TYR A 121 -13.86 4.39 5.19
C TYR A 121 -13.28 3.67 6.41
N TRP A 122 -12.38 2.70 6.19
CA TRP A 122 -11.68 2.02 7.28
C TRP A 122 -10.89 3.02 8.12
N GLN A 123 -10.12 3.90 7.49
CA GLN A 123 -9.23 4.82 8.20
C GLN A 123 -9.99 5.97 8.87
N SER A 124 -10.93 6.62 8.18
CA SER A 124 -11.64 7.79 8.69
C SER A 124 -12.82 7.43 9.59
N THR A 125 -13.66 6.48 9.16
CA THR A 125 -14.89 6.13 9.88
C THR A 125 -14.65 5.07 10.95
N LEU A 126 -13.89 4.00 10.64
CA LEU A 126 -13.64 2.92 11.61
C LEU A 126 -12.41 3.18 12.47
N GLY A 127 -11.52 4.08 12.06
CA GLY A 127 -10.28 4.35 12.78
C GLY A 127 -9.26 3.21 12.71
N HIS A 128 -9.36 2.35 11.69
CA HIS A 128 -8.47 1.21 11.48
C HIS A 128 -7.83 1.29 10.10
N ASP A 129 -6.57 0.86 9.99
CA ASP A 129 -5.94 0.72 8.68
C ASP A 129 -6.06 -0.72 8.19
N ILE A 130 -6.74 -0.90 7.07
CA ILE A 130 -7.01 -2.22 6.49
C ILE A 130 -5.72 -2.98 6.13
N ASP A 131 -4.63 -2.25 5.85
CA ASP A 131 -3.34 -2.86 5.50
C ASP A 131 -2.64 -3.55 6.70
N ILE A 132 -3.09 -3.28 7.94
CA ILE A 132 -2.60 -3.94 9.17
C ILE A 132 -3.27 -5.32 9.39
N GLU A 133 -4.48 -5.52 8.88
CA GLU A 133 -5.28 -6.74 9.07
C GLU A 133 -5.64 -7.06 10.54
N ASP A 134 -5.78 -6.05 11.40
CA ASP A 134 -6.09 -6.25 12.83
C ASP A 134 -7.56 -6.01 13.21
N HIS A 135 -8.39 -5.59 12.25
CA HIS A 135 -9.78 -5.21 12.51
C HIS A 135 -10.81 -6.08 11.77
N PHE A 136 -11.68 -6.72 12.55
CA PHE A 136 -12.88 -7.38 12.04
C PHE A 136 -14.08 -6.43 12.17
N ALA A 137 -14.62 -5.98 11.05
CA ALA A 137 -15.71 -5.02 11.04
C ALA A 137 -17.05 -5.71 11.35
N GLN A 138 -17.82 -5.08 12.25
CA GLN A 138 -19.14 -5.56 12.62
C GLN A 138 -20.15 -5.38 11.48
N ILE A 139 -21.25 -6.12 11.49
CA ILE A 139 -22.30 -6.02 10.46
C ILE A 139 -22.83 -4.59 10.33
N ASN A 140 -22.98 -3.86 11.43
CA ASN A 140 -23.46 -2.47 11.38
C ASN A 140 -22.48 -1.55 10.65
N ALA A 141 -21.17 -1.79 10.75
CA ALA A 141 -20.18 -1.06 9.95
C ALA A 141 -20.32 -1.35 8.46
N TRP A 142 -20.59 -2.60 8.07
CA TRP A 142 -20.87 -2.94 6.67
C TRP A 142 -22.19 -2.35 6.17
N LYS A 143 -23.23 -2.32 7.01
CA LYS A 143 -24.52 -1.67 6.68
C LYS A 143 -24.37 -0.16 6.46
N ALA A 144 -23.49 0.49 7.22
CA ALA A 144 -23.25 1.92 7.13
C ALA A 144 -22.26 2.30 6.00
N ALA A 145 -21.60 1.31 5.39
CA ALA A 145 -20.60 1.55 4.37
C ALA A 145 -21.19 2.27 3.13
N PRO A 146 -20.48 3.27 2.56
CA PRO A 146 -20.96 4.06 1.43
C PRO A 146 -20.81 3.33 0.07
N PHE A 147 -20.38 2.08 0.07
CA PHE A 147 -20.15 1.25 -1.12
C PHE A 147 -20.93 -0.06 -1.05
N ARG A 148 -21.00 -0.74 -2.20
CA ARG A 148 -21.65 -2.04 -2.34
C ARG A 148 -20.83 -3.11 -1.62
N THR A 149 -21.52 -3.93 -0.82
CA THR A 149 -20.93 -5.10 -0.14
C THR A 149 -21.60 -6.36 -0.64
N TYR A 150 -20.80 -7.33 -1.09
CA TYR A 150 -21.26 -8.65 -1.53
C TYR A 150 -21.16 -9.65 -0.39
N ILE A 151 -22.24 -10.39 -0.16
CA ILE A 151 -22.34 -11.38 0.90
C ILE A 151 -22.55 -12.78 0.30
N VAL A 152 -21.79 -13.75 0.80
CA VAL A 152 -21.99 -15.17 0.48
C VAL A 152 -21.84 -16.04 1.72
N GLU A 153 -22.76 -16.99 1.87
CA GLU A 153 -22.62 -18.11 2.80
C GLU A 153 -22.01 -19.29 2.02
N GLN A 154 -20.72 -19.53 2.24
CA GLN A 154 -19.96 -20.61 1.63
C GLN A 154 -20.22 -21.92 2.38
N ARG A 155 -20.52 -22.98 1.63
CA ARG A 155 -20.76 -24.37 2.08
C ARG A 155 -19.80 -25.34 1.38
N PRO A 156 -19.68 -26.60 1.84
CA PRO A 156 -18.80 -27.58 1.20
C PRO A 156 -19.07 -27.73 -0.30
N GLY A 157 -18.02 -27.63 -1.11
CA GLY A 157 -18.08 -27.62 -2.57
C GLY A 157 -18.09 -26.23 -3.20
N ASP A 158 -18.40 -25.17 -2.44
CA ASP A 158 -18.39 -23.80 -2.95
C ASP A 158 -16.97 -23.28 -3.13
N PHE A 159 -16.72 -22.70 -4.31
CA PHE A 159 -15.46 -22.10 -4.70
C PHE A 159 -15.60 -20.59 -4.85
N ILE A 160 -14.82 -19.86 -4.04
CA ILE A 160 -14.77 -18.40 -4.02
C ILE A 160 -13.54 -17.91 -4.78
N LEU A 161 -13.76 -16.97 -5.69
CA LEU A 161 -12.71 -16.22 -6.39
C LEU A 161 -12.68 -14.79 -5.84
N ILE A 162 -11.51 -14.35 -5.39
CA ILE A 162 -11.30 -13.06 -4.76
C ILE A 162 -10.54 -12.16 -5.76
N PRO A 163 -11.16 -11.09 -6.26
CA PRO A 163 -10.51 -10.15 -7.17
C PRO A 163 -9.34 -9.40 -6.52
N PRO A 164 -8.41 -8.85 -7.31
CA PRO A 164 -7.25 -8.17 -6.76
C PRO A 164 -7.68 -6.87 -6.07
N LEU A 165 -7.11 -6.56 -4.89
CA LEU A 165 -7.46 -5.36 -4.10
C LEU A 165 -8.94 -5.25 -3.72
N ALA A 166 -9.69 -6.36 -3.74
CA ALA A 166 -11.02 -6.42 -3.14
C ALA A 166 -10.89 -6.67 -1.64
N ALA A 167 -11.36 -5.74 -0.81
CA ALA A 167 -11.39 -5.95 0.62
C ALA A 167 -12.40 -7.05 0.95
N HIS A 168 -12.01 -7.95 1.85
CA HIS A 168 -12.89 -9.02 2.30
C HIS A 168 -12.60 -9.44 3.74
N GLN A 169 -13.61 -9.98 4.41
CA GLN A 169 -13.49 -10.64 5.73
C GLN A 169 -14.35 -11.90 5.78
N VAL A 170 -14.00 -12.80 6.69
CA VAL A 170 -14.65 -14.12 6.79
C VAL A 170 -15.04 -14.42 8.22
N TRP A 171 -16.22 -15.00 8.41
CA TRP A 171 -16.69 -15.47 9.71
C TRP A 171 -17.17 -16.92 9.62
N ASN A 172 -16.67 -17.79 10.50
CA ASN A 172 -17.00 -19.21 10.51
C ASN A 172 -18.13 -19.51 11.51
N ARG A 173 -19.01 -20.41 11.09
CA ARG A 173 -20.14 -20.93 11.86
C ARG A 173 -20.08 -22.45 11.98
N GLY A 174 -20.80 -22.97 12.96
CA GLY A 174 -20.98 -24.38 13.23
C GLY A 174 -19.81 -25.02 13.96
N THR A 175 -19.87 -26.34 14.12
CA THR A 175 -18.85 -27.08 14.86
C THR A 175 -17.49 -27.06 14.18
N ARG A 176 -17.47 -27.19 12.84
CA ARG A 176 -16.23 -27.25 12.06
C ARG A 176 -16.45 -26.75 10.63
N THR A 177 -15.44 -26.05 10.12
CA THR A 177 -15.25 -25.77 8.70
C THR A 177 -13.80 -26.04 8.33
N MET A 178 -13.56 -26.52 7.11
CA MET A 178 -12.24 -26.69 6.54
C MET A 178 -12.21 -26.11 5.14
N LYS A 179 -11.29 -25.16 4.93
CA LYS A 179 -11.10 -24.48 3.65
C LYS A 179 -9.67 -24.63 3.17
N VAL A 180 -9.51 -24.80 1.87
CA VAL A 180 -8.21 -24.75 1.19
C VAL A 180 -8.16 -23.47 0.37
N ALA A 181 -7.09 -22.70 0.51
CA ALA A 181 -6.92 -21.46 -0.22
C ALA A 181 -5.53 -21.34 -0.84
N TRP A 182 -5.44 -20.62 -1.95
CA TRP A 182 -4.18 -20.29 -2.61
C TRP A 182 -4.35 -19.08 -3.53
N ASN A 183 -3.25 -18.44 -3.89
CA ASN A 183 -3.26 -17.25 -4.72
C ASN A 183 -2.76 -17.52 -6.14
N ARG A 184 -3.07 -16.62 -7.07
CA ARG A 184 -2.52 -16.62 -8.43
C ARG A 184 -2.12 -15.21 -8.86
N THR A 185 -1.04 -15.13 -9.63
CA THR A 185 -0.54 -13.87 -10.17
C THR A 185 -0.68 -13.84 -11.69
N THR A 186 -1.26 -12.75 -12.21
CA THR A 186 -1.31 -12.42 -13.64
C THR A 186 -0.50 -11.14 -13.92
N VAL A 187 -0.37 -10.73 -15.18
CA VAL A 187 0.35 -9.50 -15.52
C VAL A 187 -0.36 -8.25 -15.00
N GLU A 188 -1.69 -8.26 -14.95
CA GLU A 188 -2.50 -7.18 -14.39
C GLU A 188 -2.32 -7.09 -12.87
N THR A 189 -2.28 -8.23 -12.16
CA THR A 189 -2.08 -8.23 -10.71
C THR A 189 -0.68 -7.74 -10.36
N LEU A 190 0.35 -8.09 -11.14
CA LEU A 190 1.72 -7.56 -10.94
C LEU A 190 1.77 -6.04 -11.09
N SER A 191 1.02 -5.49 -12.05
CA SER A 191 0.92 -4.05 -12.22
C SER A 191 0.34 -3.37 -10.98
N LEU A 192 -0.74 -3.93 -10.43
CA LEU A 192 -1.36 -3.47 -9.19
C LEU A 192 -0.45 -3.68 -7.97
N ALA A 193 0.31 -4.79 -7.93
CA ALA A 193 1.25 -5.09 -6.86
C ALA A 193 2.33 -4.01 -6.76
N LEU A 194 2.99 -3.70 -7.88
CA LEU A 194 4.11 -2.77 -7.94
C LEU A 194 3.67 -1.31 -7.76
N SER A 195 2.50 -0.94 -8.28
CA SER A 195 2.03 0.45 -8.29
C SER A 195 1.16 0.86 -7.09
N GLU A 196 0.53 -0.09 -6.39
CA GLU A 196 -0.45 0.20 -5.33
C GLU A 196 -0.20 -0.63 -4.06
N ALA A 197 -0.22 -1.97 -4.16
CA ALA A 197 -0.19 -2.84 -2.96
C ALA A 197 1.13 -2.77 -2.19
N LEU A 198 2.27 -2.88 -2.88
CA LEU A 198 3.59 -2.84 -2.22
C LEU A 198 3.90 -1.46 -1.63
N PRO A 199 3.61 -0.32 -2.29
CA PRO A 199 3.68 0.98 -1.64
C PRO A 199 2.93 1.08 -0.31
N HIS A 200 1.71 0.54 -0.23
CA HIS A 200 0.94 0.53 1.02
C HIS A 200 1.54 -0.43 2.06
N ALA A 201 1.89 -1.65 1.68
CA ALA A 201 2.56 -2.62 2.57
C ALA A 201 3.84 -2.04 3.18
N ARG A 202 4.62 -1.27 2.41
CA ARG A 202 5.82 -0.59 2.94
C ARG A 202 5.49 0.40 4.05
N MET A 203 4.36 1.10 3.99
CA MET A 203 3.99 2.10 4.99
C MET A 203 3.78 1.48 6.37
N VAL A 204 3.24 0.26 6.42
CA VAL A 204 2.94 -0.51 7.63
C VAL A 204 3.95 -1.63 7.94
N CYS A 205 5.06 -1.70 7.20
CA CYS A 205 6.12 -2.73 7.35
C CYS A 205 5.60 -4.16 7.21
N ARG A 206 4.70 -4.40 6.24
CA ARG A 206 4.18 -5.73 5.93
C ARG A 206 5.05 -6.46 4.90
N ASP A 207 5.28 -7.74 5.14
CA ASP A 207 6.14 -8.60 4.31
C ASP A 207 5.64 -8.69 2.85
N GLU A 208 6.58 -8.69 1.91
CA GLU A 208 6.28 -9.04 0.52
C GLU A 208 6.36 -10.57 0.36
N GLN A 209 5.21 -11.23 0.41
CA GLN A 209 5.15 -12.70 0.32
C GLN A 209 5.54 -13.25 -1.05
N TYR A 210 5.19 -12.54 -2.12
CA TYR A 210 5.49 -12.94 -3.50
C TYR A 210 6.52 -11.97 -4.09
N LYS A 211 7.61 -12.51 -4.65
CA LYS A 211 8.75 -11.73 -5.14
C LYS A 211 8.42 -11.03 -6.46
N ASN A 212 7.62 -9.97 -6.44
CA ASN A 212 6.92 -9.45 -7.64
C ASN A 212 7.87 -9.01 -8.76
N LYS A 213 8.95 -8.29 -8.43
CA LYS A 213 9.96 -7.86 -9.41
C LYS A 213 10.69 -9.08 -10.04
N ALA A 214 10.97 -10.11 -9.24
CA ALA A 214 11.57 -11.35 -9.75
C ALA A 214 10.59 -12.14 -10.63
N ILE A 215 9.30 -12.18 -10.28
CA ILE A 215 8.25 -12.79 -11.11
C ILE A 215 8.25 -12.12 -12.49
N VAL A 216 8.27 -10.78 -12.56
CA VAL A 216 8.36 -10.04 -13.84
C VAL A 216 9.55 -10.51 -14.68
N TYR A 217 10.75 -10.56 -14.08
CA TYR A 217 11.99 -10.95 -14.76
C TYR A 217 11.95 -12.38 -15.31
N TYR A 218 11.59 -13.36 -14.48
CA TYR A 218 11.55 -14.77 -14.90
C TYR A 218 10.36 -15.08 -15.82
N SER A 219 9.25 -14.35 -15.71
CA SER A 219 8.16 -14.45 -16.68
C SER A 219 8.56 -13.93 -18.05
N LEU A 220 9.35 -12.84 -18.13
CA LEU A 220 9.90 -12.36 -19.40
C LEU A 220 10.84 -13.38 -20.03
N GLU A 221 11.73 -13.98 -19.23
CA GLU A 221 12.62 -15.05 -19.70
C GLU A 221 11.81 -16.23 -20.26
N HIS A 222 10.84 -16.73 -19.50
CA HIS A 222 9.99 -17.83 -19.94
C HIS A 222 9.19 -17.51 -21.21
N TYR A 223 8.60 -16.31 -21.30
CA TYR A 223 7.79 -15.91 -22.44
C TYR A 223 8.64 -15.66 -23.68
N SER A 224 9.85 -15.11 -23.51
CA SER A 224 10.85 -14.98 -24.57
C SER A 224 11.17 -16.33 -25.21
N GLU A 225 11.39 -17.38 -24.42
CA GLU A 225 11.63 -18.75 -24.91
C GLU A 225 10.42 -19.31 -25.68
N LEU A 226 9.21 -19.16 -25.12
CA LEU A 226 7.98 -19.62 -25.77
C LEU A 226 7.71 -18.92 -27.11
N LEU A 227 8.10 -17.64 -27.23
CA LEU A 227 7.93 -16.82 -28.42
C LEU A 227 9.13 -16.86 -29.37
N GLU A 228 10.20 -17.59 -29.05
CA GLU A 228 11.43 -17.61 -29.86
C GLU A 228 11.16 -18.09 -31.30
N LYS A 229 10.33 -19.14 -31.41
CA LYS A 229 9.95 -19.80 -32.67
C LYS A 229 8.66 -19.25 -33.29
N ALA A 230 8.05 -18.23 -32.68
CA ALA A 230 6.81 -17.65 -33.21
C ALA A 230 7.10 -16.87 -34.50
N ASP A 231 6.24 -17.05 -35.51
CA ASP A 231 6.28 -16.28 -36.76
C ASP A 231 5.20 -15.19 -36.71
N ALA A 232 5.64 -13.93 -36.82
CA ALA A 232 4.80 -12.73 -36.74
C ALA A 232 3.63 -12.71 -37.75
N LYS A 233 3.73 -13.47 -38.85
CA LYS A 233 2.69 -13.57 -39.89
C LYS A 233 1.68 -14.70 -39.66
N SER A 234 1.97 -15.64 -38.77
CA SER A 234 1.18 -16.87 -38.58
C SER A 234 0.84 -17.18 -37.12
N MET A 235 0.90 -16.17 -36.23
CA MET A 235 0.58 -16.35 -34.81
C MET A 235 -0.88 -16.72 -34.58
N ASP A 236 -1.10 -17.81 -33.83
CA ASP A 236 -2.42 -18.18 -33.34
C ASP A 236 -2.91 -17.23 -32.22
N SER A 237 -4.18 -17.37 -31.82
CA SER A 237 -4.77 -16.52 -30.78
C SER A 237 -4.08 -16.63 -29.41
N LYS A 238 -3.46 -17.77 -29.10
CA LYS A 238 -2.77 -18.00 -27.83
C LYS A 238 -1.41 -17.31 -27.84
N GLN A 239 -0.68 -17.38 -28.96
CA GLN A 239 0.58 -16.66 -29.16
C GLN A 239 0.37 -15.14 -29.17
N GLN A 240 -0.74 -14.66 -29.75
CA GLN A 240 -1.10 -13.24 -29.69
C GLN A 240 -1.39 -12.76 -28.26
N LEU A 241 -2.09 -13.57 -27.45
CA LEU A 241 -2.31 -13.25 -26.04
C LEU A 241 -0.99 -13.24 -25.26
N LEU A 242 -0.15 -14.26 -25.49
CA LEU A 242 1.17 -14.36 -24.86
C LEU A 242 2.06 -13.16 -25.22
N LEU A 243 2.03 -12.70 -26.47
CA LEU A 243 2.77 -11.50 -26.89
C LEU A 243 2.26 -10.26 -26.16
N LYS A 244 0.95 -10.08 -26.00
CA LYS A 244 0.40 -8.96 -25.23
C LYS A 244 0.84 -8.97 -23.77
N ASP A 245 0.80 -10.13 -23.13
CA ASP A 245 1.29 -10.28 -21.76
C ASP A 245 2.81 -10.01 -21.70
N PHE A 246 3.57 -10.44 -22.71
CA PHE A 246 5.01 -10.19 -22.82
C PHE A 246 5.32 -8.69 -22.95
N GLU A 247 4.56 -7.95 -23.76
CA GLU A 247 4.67 -6.48 -23.87
C GLU A 247 4.37 -5.79 -22.54
N HIS A 248 3.33 -6.24 -21.83
CA HIS A 248 2.93 -5.65 -20.56
C HIS A 248 3.97 -5.94 -19.46
N LEU A 249 4.48 -7.18 -19.38
CA LEU A 249 5.61 -7.52 -18.51
C LEU A 249 6.86 -6.68 -18.85
N PHE A 250 7.11 -6.43 -20.14
CA PHE A 250 8.25 -5.64 -20.58
C PHE A 250 8.12 -4.18 -20.17
N ALA A 251 6.91 -3.61 -20.21
CA ALA A 251 6.63 -2.29 -19.66
C ALA A 251 6.91 -2.21 -18.15
N LEU A 252 6.51 -3.23 -17.38
CA LEU A 252 6.83 -3.31 -15.95
C LEU A 252 8.34 -3.40 -15.70
N TYR A 253 9.05 -4.24 -16.46
CA TYR A 253 10.49 -4.36 -16.35
C TYR A 253 11.23 -3.08 -16.76
N THR A 254 10.71 -2.34 -17.74
CA THR A 254 11.21 -1.00 -18.08
C THR A 254 11.15 -0.07 -16.87
N GLN A 255 10.04 -0.04 -16.14
CA GLN A 255 9.91 0.77 -14.92
C GLN A 255 10.87 0.30 -13.81
N ILE A 256 11.07 -1.02 -13.65
CA ILE A 256 12.04 -1.58 -12.70
C ILE A 256 13.45 -1.08 -13.04
N LEU A 257 13.91 -1.25 -14.28
CA LEU A 257 15.25 -0.81 -14.69
C LEU A 257 15.42 0.71 -14.64
N LEU A 258 14.40 1.49 -15.01
CA LEU A 258 14.44 2.93 -14.83
C LEU A 258 14.63 3.27 -13.35
N SER A 259 13.84 2.69 -12.44
CA SER A 259 13.97 2.96 -11.00
C SER A 259 15.38 2.68 -10.46
N GLU A 260 16.03 1.62 -10.97
CA GLU A 260 17.34 1.18 -10.52
C GLU A 260 18.52 1.83 -11.26
N SER A 261 18.27 2.61 -12.31
CA SER A 261 19.31 3.28 -13.09
C SER A 261 19.96 4.43 -12.31
N PHE A 262 21.28 4.48 -12.25
CA PHE A 262 22.00 5.63 -11.67
C PHE A 262 21.86 6.91 -12.50
N SER A 263 22.36 8.02 -11.96
CA SER A 263 22.45 9.31 -12.66
C SER A 263 23.37 9.22 -13.89
N GLN A 264 22.96 9.83 -15.01
CA GLN A 264 23.78 9.90 -16.24
C GLN A 264 24.88 10.96 -16.16
N ASP A 265 24.70 11.98 -15.33
CA ASP A 265 25.59 13.17 -15.26
C ASP A 265 26.70 13.04 -14.20
N LYS A 266 26.66 11.98 -13.40
CA LYS A 266 27.62 11.72 -12.33
C LYS A 266 28.55 10.58 -12.73
N ALA A 267 29.76 10.58 -12.19
CA ALA A 267 30.64 9.43 -12.31
C ALA A 267 29.89 8.17 -11.83
N GLU A 268 30.01 7.09 -12.59
CA GLU A 268 29.46 5.79 -12.21
C GLU A 268 29.88 5.43 -10.77
N GLU A 269 28.96 4.83 -10.01
CA GLU A 269 29.32 4.25 -8.72
C GLU A 269 30.28 3.09 -8.98
N LYS A 270 31.50 3.19 -8.46
CA LYS A 270 32.58 2.22 -8.73
C LYS A 270 32.72 1.16 -7.63
N ASP A 271 32.13 1.40 -6.47
CA ASP A 271 32.19 0.52 -5.30
C ASP A 271 30.78 -0.04 -5.03
N ILE A 272 30.35 -0.95 -5.90
CA ILE A 272 29.08 -1.68 -5.78
C ILE A 272 29.43 -3.11 -5.42
N GLU A 273 28.96 -3.55 -4.26
CA GLU A 273 29.10 -4.92 -3.81
C GLU A 273 28.19 -5.85 -4.62
N TYR A 274 28.74 -6.96 -5.12
CA TYR A 274 27.95 -7.95 -5.83
C TYR A 274 27.58 -9.10 -4.89
N ILE A 275 26.28 -9.33 -4.71
CA ILE A 275 25.73 -10.38 -3.85
C ILE A 275 24.80 -11.23 -4.70
N PRO A 276 25.16 -12.47 -5.09
CA PRO A 276 24.36 -13.27 -6.02
C PRO A 276 22.88 -13.34 -5.61
N PHE A 277 21.98 -13.09 -6.57
CA PHE A 277 20.54 -13.17 -6.33
C PHE A 277 20.11 -14.57 -5.87
N ASP A 278 19.80 -14.72 -4.59
CA ASP A 278 19.24 -15.92 -4.00
C ASP A 278 17.75 -15.76 -3.65
N SER A 279 17.20 -14.57 -3.91
CA SER A 279 15.83 -14.14 -3.66
C SER A 279 15.44 -13.94 -2.19
N ASN A 280 16.37 -14.03 -1.24
CA ASN A 280 16.11 -13.95 0.19
C ASN A 280 16.40 -12.56 0.79
N ILE A 281 17.09 -11.69 0.04
CA ILE A 281 17.37 -10.33 0.52
C ILE A 281 16.07 -9.54 0.63
N THR A 282 15.81 -9.06 1.85
CA THR A 282 14.66 -8.21 2.17
C THR A 282 15.15 -6.94 2.85
N CYS A 283 14.35 -5.87 2.76
CA CYS A 283 14.67 -4.64 3.46
C CYS A 283 14.48 -4.80 4.97
N SER A 284 15.52 -4.57 5.79
CA SER A 284 15.47 -4.60 7.26
C SER A 284 14.45 -3.61 7.86
N TYR A 285 13.95 -2.65 7.08
CA TYR A 285 12.90 -1.73 7.50
C TYR A 285 11.49 -2.22 7.14
N CYS A 286 11.20 -2.31 5.83
CA CYS A 286 9.83 -2.56 5.36
C CYS A 286 9.54 -4.04 5.08
N ARG A 287 10.56 -4.90 5.12
CA ARG A 287 10.49 -6.35 4.87
C ARG A 287 10.04 -6.75 3.46
N CYS A 288 10.00 -5.81 2.53
CA CYS A 288 9.79 -6.11 1.11
C CYS A 288 11.05 -6.74 0.50
N ASN A 289 10.85 -7.60 -0.50
CA ASN A 289 11.93 -8.22 -1.23
C ASN A 289 12.71 -7.18 -2.04
N ILE A 290 14.02 -7.35 -2.11
CA ILE A 290 14.89 -6.52 -2.91
C ILE A 290 15.28 -7.32 -4.16
N PHE A 291 15.01 -6.76 -5.33
CA PHE A 291 15.29 -7.44 -6.60
C PHE A 291 16.76 -7.36 -6.99
N ASN A 292 17.31 -6.15 -7.10
CA ASN A 292 18.68 -5.98 -7.54
C ASN A 292 19.43 -4.91 -6.73
N ARG A 293 19.20 -3.61 -6.93
CA ARG A 293 19.96 -2.56 -6.23
C ARG A 293 19.40 -2.13 -4.88
N PHE A 294 20.29 -1.97 -3.90
CA PHE A 294 19.98 -1.51 -2.54
C PHE A 294 21.21 -0.93 -1.83
N LEU A 295 20.99 -0.48 -0.59
CA LEU A 295 22.04 0.04 0.28
C LEU A 295 22.24 -0.90 1.47
N THR A 296 23.48 -1.23 1.79
CA THR A 296 23.86 -2.04 2.95
C THR A 296 24.70 -1.25 3.94
N CYS A 297 24.51 -1.47 5.24
CA CYS A 297 25.24 -0.76 6.30
C CYS A 297 26.47 -1.55 6.79
N PRO A 298 27.71 -1.09 6.53
CA PRO A 298 28.90 -1.76 7.04
C PRO A 298 29.24 -1.38 8.49
N TRP A 299 28.51 -0.43 9.09
CA TRP A 299 28.87 0.18 10.39
C TRP A 299 28.04 -0.33 11.57
N CYS A 300 26.85 -0.83 11.29
CA CYS A 300 25.86 -1.21 12.31
C CYS A 300 25.43 -2.67 12.13
N ALA A 301 26.28 -3.52 11.56
CA ALA A 301 26.08 -4.96 11.58
C ALA A 301 26.15 -5.41 13.05
N ASP A 302 25.01 -5.76 13.64
CA ASP A 302 24.94 -6.26 15.00
C ASP A 302 25.20 -7.77 14.96
N GLY A 303 26.38 -8.18 15.42
CA GLY A 303 26.62 -9.53 15.95
C GLY A 303 26.58 -10.69 14.95
N GLN A 304 27.32 -11.74 15.29
CA GLN A 304 27.20 -13.04 14.65
C GLN A 304 25.86 -13.67 15.06
N THR A 305 24.96 -13.88 14.11
CA THR A 305 23.89 -14.86 14.24
C THR A 305 24.48 -16.27 14.17
N ILE A 306 23.68 -17.30 14.48
CA ILE A 306 24.08 -18.70 14.36
C ILE A 306 24.55 -19.04 12.93
N ASP A 307 24.12 -18.26 11.93
CA ASP A 307 24.34 -18.48 10.50
C ASP A 307 25.25 -17.42 9.83
N GLY A 308 25.76 -16.40 10.55
CA GLY A 308 26.63 -15.36 9.98
C GLY A 308 26.37 -13.93 10.51
N GLU A 309 27.00 -12.91 9.92
CA GLU A 309 26.68 -11.50 10.22
C GLU A 309 25.27 -11.15 9.68
N ASP A 310 24.45 -10.45 10.47
CA ASP A 310 23.13 -9.95 10.03
C ASP A 310 23.26 -8.54 9.40
N PRO A 311 23.29 -8.43 8.06
CA PRO A 311 23.44 -7.15 7.40
C PRO A 311 22.19 -6.27 7.60
N TYR A 312 22.40 -4.96 7.75
CA TYR A 312 21.28 -4.02 7.65
C TYR A 312 21.16 -3.58 6.20
N ASP A 313 20.19 -4.17 5.50
CA ASP A 313 19.91 -3.90 4.09
C ASP A 313 18.66 -3.03 3.96
N ILE A 314 18.76 -1.94 3.20
CA ILE A 314 17.64 -1.02 3.00
C ILE A 314 17.34 -0.82 1.52
N CYS A 315 16.07 -1.04 1.15
CA CYS A 315 15.59 -0.76 -0.20
C CYS A 315 15.63 0.76 -0.47
N MET A 316 15.79 1.11 -1.74
CA MET A 316 15.92 2.49 -2.15
C MET A 316 14.64 3.31 -1.85
N GLU A 317 13.46 2.70 -1.94
CA GLU A 317 12.17 3.31 -1.60
C GLU A 317 12.16 3.77 -0.13
N CYS A 318 12.55 2.89 0.81
CA CYS A 318 12.64 3.25 2.22
C CYS A 318 13.69 4.34 2.45
N TYR A 319 14.86 4.23 1.81
CA TYR A 319 15.92 5.22 1.97
C TYR A 319 15.47 6.62 1.55
N VAL A 320 14.86 6.76 0.37
CA VAL A 320 14.34 8.05 -0.13
C VAL A 320 13.22 8.59 0.75
N MET A 321 12.36 7.74 1.30
CA MET A 321 11.32 8.14 2.26
C MET A 321 11.87 8.61 3.62
N GLY A 322 13.19 8.53 3.82
CA GLY A 322 13.85 9.01 5.04
C GLY A 322 13.98 7.96 6.12
N ARG A 323 13.73 6.68 5.79
CA ARG A 323 14.01 5.54 6.64
C ARG A 323 15.46 5.12 6.43
N SER A 324 16.16 4.71 7.47
CA SER A 324 17.56 4.30 7.37
C SER A 324 18.00 3.52 8.59
N CYS A 325 19.21 2.96 8.54
CA CYS A 325 19.95 2.56 9.72
C CYS A 325 20.23 3.79 10.60
N ALA A 326 20.46 3.58 11.90
CA ALA A 326 20.73 4.64 12.88
C ALA A 326 21.93 5.55 12.50
N CYS A 327 22.88 5.06 11.69
CA CYS A 327 24.02 5.82 11.19
C CYS A 327 23.70 6.76 10.00
N LEU A 328 22.49 6.67 9.43
CA LEU A 328 21.86 7.53 8.41
C LEU A 328 22.48 7.55 7.00
N SER A 329 23.80 7.55 6.88
CA SER A 329 24.50 7.66 5.60
C SER A 329 25.80 6.84 5.62
N ARG A 330 26.65 7.00 4.60
CA ARG A 330 27.82 6.11 4.36
C ARG A 330 27.46 4.63 4.26
N LEU A 331 26.24 4.34 3.81
CA LEU A 331 25.85 2.99 3.38
C LEU A 331 26.56 2.70 2.04
N LYS A 332 26.81 1.42 1.78
CA LYS A 332 27.41 0.97 0.53
C LYS A 332 26.33 0.52 -0.44
N TRP A 333 26.59 0.68 -1.74
CA TRP A 333 25.73 0.13 -2.77
C TRP A 333 25.98 -1.37 -2.90
N ALA A 334 24.90 -2.12 -3.07
CA ALA A 334 24.94 -3.53 -3.43
C ALA A 334 24.01 -3.80 -4.62
N GLU A 335 24.35 -4.79 -5.45
CA GLU A 335 23.52 -5.29 -6.53
C GLU A 335 23.54 -6.83 -6.59
N GLN A 336 22.42 -7.43 -7.03
CA GLN A 336 22.25 -8.88 -7.06
C GLN A 336 22.37 -9.52 -8.45
N PHE A 337 22.27 -8.69 -9.48
CA PHE A 337 22.53 -9.02 -10.87
C PHE A 337 23.52 -8.00 -11.43
N PRO A 338 24.49 -8.42 -12.24
CA PRO A 338 25.32 -7.47 -12.97
C PRO A 338 24.43 -6.57 -13.83
N TRP A 339 24.61 -5.26 -13.74
CA TRP A 339 23.77 -4.32 -14.51
C TRP A 339 23.78 -4.58 -16.02
N SER A 340 24.92 -5.03 -16.56
CA SER A 340 25.06 -5.41 -17.97
C SER A 340 24.20 -6.61 -18.36
N GLU A 341 23.97 -7.55 -17.45
CA GLU A 341 23.07 -8.69 -17.68
C GLU A 341 21.62 -8.21 -17.82
N LEU A 342 21.15 -7.41 -16.86
CA LEU A 342 19.79 -6.90 -16.84
C LEU A 342 19.46 -6.05 -18.07
N THR A 343 20.38 -5.17 -18.45
CA THR A 343 20.24 -4.29 -19.63
C THR A 343 20.44 -5.06 -20.94
N GLY A 344 21.30 -6.08 -20.97
CA GLY A 344 21.41 -6.98 -22.12
C GLY A 344 20.12 -7.76 -22.38
N LYS A 345 19.51 -8.32 -21.33
CA LYS A 345 18.20 -8.99 -21.45
C LYS A 345 17.10 -8.02 -21.88
N TYR A 346 17.10 -6.79 -21.36
CA TYR A 346 16.19 -5.75 -21.80
C TYR A 346 16.24 -5.53 -23.32
N GLU A 347 17.43 -5.31 -23.88
CA GLU A 347 17.57 -5.06 -25.31
C GLU A 347 17.17 -6.28 -26.16
N ASN A 348 17.51 -7.49 -25.70
CA ASN A 348 17.11 -8.73 -26.38
C ASN A 348 15.58 -8.89 -26.44
N TRP A 349 14.89 -8.71 -25.31
CA TRP A 349 13.43 -8.81 -25.25
C TRP A 349 12.77 -7.68 -26.04
N ARG A 350 13.31 -6.45 -25.98
CA ARG A 350 12.84 -5.32 -26.80
C ARG A 350 12.90 -5.65 -28.28
N ASP A 351 14.03 -6.17 -28.76
CA ASP A 351 14.22 -6.51 -30.17
C ASP A 351 13.30 -7.66 -30.59
N GLN A 352 13.08 -8.65 -29.71
CA GLN A 352 12.11 -9.71 -29.94
C GLN A 352 10.68 -9.17 -30.09
N ILE A 353 10.21 -8.31 -29.17
CA ILE A 353 8.89 -7.66 -29.25
C ILE A 353 8.77 -6.85 -30.54
N CYS A 354 9.77 -6.01 -30.84
CA CYS A 354 9.79 -5.21 -32.06
C CYS A 354 9.72 -6.08 -33.31
N ARG A 355 10.42 -7.22 -33.34
CA ARG A 355 10.39 -8.16 -34.47
C ARG A 355 9.00 -8.79 -34.64
N LEU A 356 8.35 -9.20 -33.55
CA LEU A 356 7.04 -9.84 -33.58
C LEU A 356 5.91 -8.86 -33.91
N ASN A 357 6.07 -7.57 -33.58
CA ASN A 357 5.09 -6.52 -33.85
C ASN A 357 5.14 -5.88 -35.23
N LYS A 358 6.19 -6.11 -36.03
CA LYS A 358 6.31 -5.54 -37.38
C LYS A 358 5.15 -5.88 -38.33
N SER A 359 4.32 -6.88 -38.01
CA SER A 359 3.10 -7.22 -38.75
C SER A 359 1.87 -6.39 -38.35
N ASN A 360 1.88 -5.74 -37.18
CA ASN A 360 0.82 -4.85 -36.71
C ASN A 360 1.18 -3.39 -37.04
N LEU A 361 0.27 -2.66 -37.68
CA LEU A 361 0.44 -1.26 -38.16
C LEU A 361 0.64 -0.19 -37.07
N SER A 362 0.88 -0.59 -35.82
CA SER A 362 1.22 0.31 -34.71
C SER A 362 2.74 0.51 -34.69
N GLY A 363 3.19 1.78 -34.71
CA GLY A 363 4.62 2.15 -34.72
C GLY A 363 5.43 1.59 -33.53
N GLN A 364 6.73 1.89 -33.48
CA GLN A 364 7.63 1.44 -32.42
C GLN A 364 7.09 1.80 -31.02
N ILE A 365 6.76 0.76 -30.23
CA ILE A 365 6.11 0.90 -28.90
C ILE A 365 7.16 1.10 -27.80
N PHE A 366 8.31 0.43 -27.90
CA PHE A 366 9.37 0.43 -26.89
C PHE A 366 10.70 0.93 -27.45
N TRP A 367 11.39 1.75 -26.66
CA TRP A 367 12.68 2.35 -27.02
C TRP A 367 13.85 1.64 -26.33
N PRO A 368 15.08 1.75 -26.86
CA PRO A 368 16.27 1.32 -26.12
C PRO A 368 16.29 1.94 -24.71
N LEU A 369 16.85 1.24 -23.73
CA LEU A 369 16.78 1.69 -22.32
C LEU A 369 17.39 3.08 -22.12
N THR A 370 18.44 3.39 -22.89
CA THR A 370 19.09 4.71 -22.89
C THR A 370 18.15 5.83 -23.34
N GLU A 371 17.28 5.57 -24.32
CA GLU A 371 16.25 6.50 -24.78
C GLU A 371 15.10 6.60 -23.79
N GLU A 372 14.64 5.48 -23.21
CA GLU A 372 13.64 5.49 -22.14
C GLU A 372 14.14 6.34 -20.97
N ARG A 373 15.41 6.18 -20.58
CA ARG A 373 16.04 6.97 -19.53
C ARG A 373 16.08 8.46 -19.86
N ALA A 374 16.40 8.83 -21.11
CA ALA A 374 16.41 10.22 -21.55
C ALA A 374 15.00 10.84 -21.58
N ARG A 375 13.97 10.04 -21.91
CA ARG A 375 12.57 10.47 -21.96
C ARG A 375 11.88 10.49 -20.59
N TYR A 376 12.44 9.80 -19.60
CA TYR A 376 11.82 9.65 -18.27
C TYR A 376 11.50 10.99 -17.58
N GLY A 377 12.27 12.04 -17.88
CA GLY A 377 11.93 13.43 -17.51
C GLY A 377 12.04 13.76 -16.01
N LYS A 378 12.44 12.79 -15.18
CA LYS A 378 12.64 12.94 -13.74
C LYS A 378 13.81 12.08 -13.25
N LYS A 379 14.25 12.33 -12.02
CA LYS A 379 15.29 11.52 -11.38
C LYS A 379 14.75 10.13 -11.07
N THR A 380 15.61 9.14 -11.21
CA THR A 380 15.31 7.76 -10.84
C THR A 380 15.46 7.55 -9.35
N LEU A 381 14.93 6.44 -8.85
CA LEU A 381 15.01 6.11 -7.43
C LEU A 381 16.47 5.94 -6.98
N ALA A 382 17.28 5.24 -7.76
CA ALA A 382 18.71 5.12 -7.49
C ALA A 382 19.44 6.47 -7.53
N GLU A 383 19.12 7.36 -8.48
CA GLU A 383 19.69 8.71 -8.53
C GLU A 383 19.35 9.54 -7.28
N MET A 384 18.10 9.46 -6.80
CA MET A 384 17.70 10.10 -5.54
C MET A 384 18.49 9.55 -4.34
N CYS A 385 18.68 8.23 -4.25
CA CYS A 385 19.53 7.63 -3.22
C CYS A 385 20.98 8.12 -3.28
N GLN A 386 21.57 8.24 -4.48
CA GLN A 386 22.93 8.77 -4.65
C GLN A 386 23.07 10.20 -4.12
N GLU A 387 22.05 11.04 -4.31
CA GLU A 387 22.04 12.41 -3.79
C GLU A 387 21.86 12.43 -2.27
N GLU A 388 20.90 11.66 -1.76
CA GLU A 388 20.57 11.64 -0.35
C GLU A 388 21.68 11.01 0.51
N LEU A 389 22.44 10.04 -0.02
CA LEU A 389 23.64 9.50 0.63
C LEU A 389 24.72 10.55 0.88
N LYS A 390 24.88 11.50 -0.05
CA LYS A 390 25.85 12.60 0.06
C LYS A 390 25.32 13.72 0.95
N ARG A 391 24.00 13.93 0.93
CA ARG A 391 23.32 15.03 1.62
C ARG A 391 23.12 14.77 3.11
N ARG A 392 22.88 13.52 3.51
CA ARG A 392 22.56 13.15 4.90
C ARG A 392 23.83 13.01 5.74
N PRO A 393 23.85 13.55 6.97
CA PRO A 393 25.02 13.43 7.85
C PRO A 393 25.17 11.99 8.32
N TRP A 394 26.41 11.55 8.52
CA TRP A 394 26.70 10.27 9.15
C TRP A 394 26.67 10.41 10.67
N VAL A 395 26.06 9.44 11.35
CA VAL A 395 26.00 9.37 12.82
C VAL A 395 26.83 8.19 13.30
N ASP A 396 27.81 8.49 14.17
CA ASP A 396 28.59 7.47 14.86
C ASP A 396 27.77 6.88 16.01
N ILE A 397 27.22 5.68 15.81
CA ILE A 397 26.37 5.00 16.81
C ILE A 397 27.15 4.55 18.05
N THR A 398 28.48 4.44 17.97
CA THR A 398 29.33 4.04 19.11
C THR A 398 29.58 5.18 20.08
N LYS A 399 29.36 6.42 19.63
CA LYS A 399 29.52 7.61 20.47
C LYS A 399 28.17 7.97 21.07
N PRO A 400 28.11 8.22 22.39
CA PRO A 400 26.88 8.68 23.01
C PRO A 400 26.50 10.02 22.37
N VAL A 401 25.40 10.02 21.63
CA VAL A 401 24.78 11.25 21.17
C VAL A 401 24.30 11.96 22.43
N THR A 402 24.94 13.07 22.81
CA THR A 402 24.44 13.99 23.83
C THR A 402 23.22 14.73 23.28
N ARG A 403 22.15 13.99 22.97
CA ARG A 403 20.81 14.54 22.86
C ARG A 403 20.29 14.64 24.28
N LYS A 404 20.08 15.86 24.78
CA LYS A 404 19.23 16.08 25.94
C LYS A 404 17.87 15.47 25.60
N ILE A 405 17.57 14.32 26.17
CA ILE A 405 16.26 13.69 26.10
C ILE A 405 15.31 14.65 26.84
N GLU A 406 14.50 15.42 26.11
CA GLU A 406 13.24 15.89 26.66
C GLU A 406 12.20 14.83 26.35
N ASP A 407 11.96 13.96 27.33
CA ASP A 407 10.76 13.15 27.43
C ASP A 407 9.54 14.09 27.39
N ASN A 408 8.93 14.27 26.23
CA ASN A 408 7.55 14.73 26.16
C ASN A 408 6.61 13.53 26.14
N LEU A 409 6.66 12.76 27.23
CA LEU A 409 5.49 12.02 27.70
C LEU A 409 4.70 12.98 28.60
N SER A 410 3.79 13.77 28.03
CA SER A 410 2.82 14.53 28.83
C SER A 410 1.47 13.83 28.79
N ASP A 411 1.27 12.91 29.72
CA ASP A 411 -0.07 12.46 30.14
C ASP A 411 -0.25 12.87 31.61
N SER A 412 -1.02 13.94 31.84
CA SER A 412 -1.71 14.22 33.11
C SER A 412 -2.63 15.44 32.93
N GLU A 413 -3.92 15.20 33.09
CA GLU A 413 -4.97 16.20 33.14
C GLU A 413 -4.90 17.07 34.40
N SER A 414 -5.00 18.39 34.23
CA SER A 414 -5.83 19.31 35.07
C SER A 414 -5.72 20.77 34.57
N PRO A 415 -6.73 21.63 34.83
CA PRO A 415 -7.02 22.76 33.94
C PRO A 415 -6.42 24.11 34.35
N ALA A 416 -6.27 24.97 33.33
CA ALA A 416 -6.18 26.43 33.40
C ALA A 416 -4.99 27.06 34.15
N ARG A 417 -3.79 27.04 33.53
CA ARG A 417 -2.85 28.17 33.63
C ARG A 417 -2.23 28.48 32.27
N LYS A 418 -2.27 29.76 31.87
CA LYS A 418 -1.73 30.31 30.62
C LYS A 418 -0.35 29.72 30.30
N ARG A 419 -0.28 28.79 29.35
CA ARG A 419 0.98 28.22 28.84
C ARG A 419 1.79 29.34 28.19
N ARG A 420 2.78 29.86 28.92
CA ARG A 420 3.86 30.67 28.36
C ARG A 420 4.57 29.77 27.34
N LYS A 421 4.51 30.14 26.05
CA LYS A 421 5.27 29.46 24.98
C LYS A 421 6.76 29.55 25.32
N THR A 422 7.32 28.51 25.92
CA THR A 422 8.76 28.36 26.01
C THR A 422 9.24 28.01 24.62
N ARG A 423 9.85 28.99 23.93
CA ARG A 423 10.56 28.76 22.69
C ARG A 423 11.71 27.81 23.00
N LEU A 424 11.65 26.57 22.54
CA LEU A 424 12.83 25.74 22.37
C LEU A 424 13.65 26.39 21.25
N SER A 425 14.56 27.29 21.64
CA SER A 425 15.62 27.78 20.78
C SER A 425 16.64 26.64 20.64
N HIS A 426 16.44 25.80 19.63
CA HIS A 426 17.57 25.06 19.08
C HIS A 426 18.42 26.09 18.33
N GLU A 427 19.35 26.71 19.05
CA GLU A 427 20.44 27.51 18.50
C GLU A 427 21.41 26.57 17.78
N SER A 428 21.02 26.12 16.59
CA SER A 428 21.99 25.88 15.52
C SER A 428 21.76 26.98 14.50
N GLU A 429 22.73 27.89 14.38
CA GLU A 429 22.65 29.03 13.44
C GLU A 429 22.54 28.58 11.97
N GLU A 430 22.78 27.30 11.66
CA GLU A 430 22.82 26.71 10.31
C GLU A 430 21.57 25.85 9.96
N GLY A 431 20.37 26.38 10.17
CA GLY A 431 19.11 25.66 9.89
C GLY A 431 18.13 26.44 8.99
N GLY A 432 17.32 25.72 8.22
CA GLY A 432 16.24 26.31 7.44
C GLY A 432 14.92 26.33 8.21
N ARG A 433 14.14 27.41 8.09
CA ARG A 433 12.81 27.49 8.70
C ARG A 433 11.74 26.92 7.77
N CYS A 434 10.98 25.93 8.23
CA CYS A 434 9.84 25.41 7.49
C CYS A 434 8.74 26.48 7.33
N HIS A 435 8.19 26.61 6.12
CA HIS A 435 7.15 27.58 5.78
C HIS A 435 5.84 27.30 6.52
N ILE A 436 5.57 26.05 6.90
CA ILE A 436 4.31 25.61 7.48
C ILE A 436 4.37 25.60 9.01
N CYS A 437 5.16 24.70 9.59
CA CYS A 437 5.25 24.57 11.04
C CYS A 437 6.13 25.63 11.71
N LYS A 438 6.90 26.40 10.93
CA LYS A 438 7.87 27.42 11.41
C LYS A 438 9.00 26.89 12.28
N TYR A 439 9.11 25.57 12.43
CA TYR A 439 10.23 24.92 13.09
C TYR A 439 11.49 25.05 12.22
N ILE A 440 12.64 25.16 12.89
CA ILE A 440 13.95 25.21 12.24
C ILE A 440 14.48 23.79 12.19
N GLU A 441 14.76 23.29 10.99
CA GLU A 441 15.34 21.97 10.75
C GLU A 441 16.68 22.12 10.04
N PRO A 442 17.59 21.13 10.17
CA PRO A 442 18.72 21.00 9.27
C PRO A 442 18.29 21.01 7.81
N ILE A 443 19.09 21.61 6.92
CA ILE A 443 18.76 21.79 5.50
C ILE A 443 18.49 20.44 4.80
N TRP A 444 19.15 19.36 5.20
CA TRP A 444 18.93 18.02 4.62
C TRP A 444 17.55 17.43 4.93
N LYS A 445 16.84 17.94 5.95
CA LYS A 445 15.46 17.54 6.30
C LYS A 445 14.38 18.42 5.66
N LEU A 446 14.79 19.36 4.80
CA LEU A 446 13.90 20.32 4.17
C LEU A 446 13.92 20.15 2.64
N ALA A 447 12.75 20.26 2.03
CA ALA A 447 12.63 20.53 0.61
C ALA A 447 12.72 22.06 0.39
N SER A 448 13.60 22.49 -0.50
CA SER A 448 13.83 23.91 -0.82
C SER A 448 13.22 24.20 -2.19
N CYS A 449 12.44 25.28 -2.31
CA CYS A 449 11.80 25.63 -3.57
C CYS A 449 12.79 26.29 -4.56
N ASP A 450 12.76 25.88 -5.82
CA ASP A 450 13.59 26.52 -6.88
C ASP A 450 13.03 27.87 -7.37
N TYR A 451 11.79 28.19 -7.01
CA TYR A 451 11.05 29.36 -7.50
C TYR A 451 10.85 30.45 -6.44
N CYS A 452 11.21 30.17 -5.18
CA CYS A 452 11.17 31.16 -4.10
C CYS A 452 12.06 30.73 -2.92
N ASN A 453 12.31 31.63 -1.98
CA ASN A 453 13.19 31.36 -0.83
C ASN A 453 12.48 30.64 0.34
N GLN A 454 11.55 29.71 0.06
CA GLN A 454 10.80 28.99 1.09
C GLN A 454 11.24 27.53 1.17
N ASN A 455 11.36 27.05 2.41
CA ASN A 455 11.69 25.67 2.73
C ASN A 455 10.50 24.98 3.39
N TYR A 456 10.34 23.69 3.18
CA TYR A 456 9.27 22.88 3.77
C TYR A 456 9.87 21.62 4.37
N CYS A 457 9.57 21.32 5.64
CA CYS A 457 9.96 20.02 6.17
C CYS A 457 9.08 18.93 5.55
N TYR A 458 9.69 17.77 5.27
CA TYR A 458 8.98 16.66 4.62
C TYR A 458 7.77 16.19 5.43
N GLY A 459 7.82 16.23 6.76
CA GLY A 459 6.65 15.91 7.60
C GLY A 459 5.45 16.84 7.39
N SER A 460 5.67 18.14 7.08
CA SER A 460 4.57 19.04 6.72
C SER A 460 4.05 18.79 5.31
N LEU A 461 4.94 18.47 4.37
CA LEU A 461 4.56 18.10 3.00
C LEU A 461 3.67 16.85 2.99
N PHE A 462 4.11 15.81 3.70
CA PHE A 462 3.41 14.54 3.80
C PHE A 462 2.03 14.70 4.43
N ARG A 463 1.94 15.33 5.61
CA ARG A 463 0.67 15.39 6.37
C ARG A 463 -0.28 16.50 5.93
N ALA A 464 0.22 17.63 5.42
CA ALA A 464 -0.63 18.77 5.09
C ALA A 464 -0.94 18.89 3.59
N PHE A 465 -0.18 18.20 2.74
CA PHE A 465 -0.29 18.30 1.27
C PHE A 465 -0.35 16.95 0.57
N ASN A 466 -0.30 15.83 1.30
CA ASN A 466 -0.23 14.49 0.74
C ASN A 466 0.96 14.31 -0.23
N ILE A 467 2.06 15.06 -0.02
CA ILE A 467 3.27 15.01 -0.85
C ILE A 467 4.35 14.21 -0.10
N GLN A 468 4.74 13.07 -0.65
CA GLN A 468 5.81 12.23 -0.13
C GLN A 468 7.20 12.85 -0.35
N PRO A 469 8.21 12.52 0.50
CA PRO A 469 9.60 12.92 0.27
C PRO A 469 10.08 12.66 -1.16
N GLN A 470 9.80 11.46 -1.68
CA GLN A 470 10.19 11.04 -3.02
C GLN A 470 9.68 11.99 -4.11
N GLU A 471 8.41 12.38 -4.06
CA GLU A 471 7.78 13.28 -5.06
C GLU A 471 8.50 14.63 -5.17
N THR A 472 9.11 15.10 -4.08
CA THR A 472 9.89 16.34 -4.11
C THR A 472 11.31 16.14 -4.61
N MET A 473 11.90 14.96 -4.35
CA MET A 473 13.27 14.64 -4.72
C MET A 473 13.38 14.21 -6.18
N GLU A 474 12.33 13.61 -6.75
CA GLU A 474 12.36 13.09 -8.13
C GLU A 474 12.33 14.21 -9.18
N VAL A 475 11.81 15.39 -8.84
CA VAL A 475 11.69 16.52 -9.76
C VAL A 475 12.98 17.33 -9.75
N TYR A 476 13.53 17.64 -10.93
CA TYR A 476 14.77 18.43 -11.06
C TYR A 476 14.65 19.87 -10.55
N ARG A 477 13.45 20.47 -10.68
CA ARG A 477 13.13 21.81 -10.17
C ARG A 477 11.83 21.76 -9.41
N TRP A 478 11.91 21.69 -8.09
CA TRP A 478 10.75 21.49 -7.25
C TRP A 478 10.05 22.83 -6.96
N MET A 479 8.75 22.85 -7.25
CA MET A 479 7.88 23.98 -6.97
C MET A 479 7.07 23.71 -5.70
N CYS A 480 7.27 24.56 -4.68
CA CYS A 480 6.59 24.36 -3.40
C CYS A 480 5.08 24.69 -3.45
N PRO A 481 4.30 24.22 -2.45
CA PRO A 481 2.87 24.51 -2.35
C PRO A 481 2.49 26.00 -2.42
N LYS A 482 3.35 26.92 -1.96
CA LYS A 482 3.10 28.37 -2.08
C LYS A 482 3.18 28.84 -3.52
N CYS A 483 4.20 28.43 -4.27
CA CYS A 483 4.36 28.81 -5.67
C CYS A 483 3.29 28.17 -6.56
N GLN A 484 2.86 26.95 -6.22
CA GLN A 484 1.72 26.27 -6.85
C GLN A 484 0.35 26.85 -6.45
N LYS A 485 0.31 27.87 -5.57
CA LYS A 485 -0.92 28.49 -5.08
C LYS A 485 -1.84 27.58 -4.26
N ILE A 486 -1.31 26.50 -3.70
CA ILE A 486 -2.04 25.52 -2.88
C ILE A 486 -1.67 25.55 -1.39
N CYS A 487 -0.87 26.52 -0.94
CA CYS A 487 -0.41 26.57 0.45
C CYS A 487 -1.56 26.83 1.45
N SER A 488 -1.68 25.96 2.46
CA SER A 488 -2.73 26.02 3.48
C SER A 488 -2.37 26.83 4.74
N CYS A 489 -1.25 27.57 4.73
CA CYS A 489 -0.80 28.37 5.88
C CYS A 489 -1.63 29.65 6.06
N ALA A 490 -1.78 30.14 7.30
CA ALA A 490 -2.63 31.29 7.60
C ALA A 490 -2.19 32.59 6.89
N ALA A 491 -0.89 32.76 6.61
CA ALA A 491 -0.39 33.92 5.89
C ALA A 491 -0.72 33.84 4.39
N CYS A 492 -0.58 32.67 3.77
CA CYS A 492 -0.91 32.47 2.37
C CYS A 492 -2.42 32.53 2.12
N ARG A 493 -3.25 32.03 3.04
CA ARG A 493 -4.72 32.12 2.93
C ARG A 493 -5.28 33.55 2.82
N ARG A 494 -4.48 34.58 3.10
CA ARG A 494 -4.87 35.99 2.91
C ARG A 494 -4.79 36.45 1.46
N ASP A 495 -4.03 35.76 0.62
CA ASP A 495 -3.93 36.03 -0.82
C ASP A 495 -5.15 35.42 -1.53
N PRO A 496 -6.04 36.23 -2.16
CA PRO A 496 -7.23 35.72 -2.84
C PRO A 496 -6.94 34.76 -4.00
N SER A 497 -5.71 34.77 -4.55
CA SER A 497 -5.31 33.84 -5.62
C SER A 497 -4.96 32.44 -5.12
N MET A 498 -4.88 32.23 -3.80
CA MET A 498 -4.56 30.93 -3.22
C MET A 498 -5.81 30.05 -3.18
N LYS A 499 -5.66 28.79 -3.62
CA LYS A 499 -6.64 27.71 -3.45
C LYS A 499 -6.00 26.65 -2.55
N PRO A 500 -6.09 26.81 -1.21
CA PRO A 500 -5.45 25.90 -0.26
C PRO A 500 -5.75 24.44 -0.58
N PHE A 501 -4.71 23.61 -0.52
CA PHE A 501 -4.85 22.17 -0.67
C PHE A 501 -5.76 21.60 0.41
N GLU A 502 -6.65 20.72 -0.02
CA GLU A 502 -7.51 19.90 0.81
C GLU A 502 -6.93 18.49 0.82
N PRO A 503 -6.47 17.97 1.98
CA PRO A 503 -5.95 16.62 2.07
C PRO A 503 -6.97 15.60 1.55
N THR A 504 -6.52 14.69 0.70
CA THR A 504 -7.40 13.75 -0.03
C THR A 504 -7.53 12.38 0.64
N CYS A 505 -6.84 12.17 1.76
CA CYS A 505 -6.90 10.91 2.49
C CYS A 505 -6.69 11.13 3.99
N THR A 506 -7.18 10.18 4.76
CA THR A 506 -6.87 10.07 6.18
C THR A 506 -5.53 9.36 6.37
N LEU A 507 -4.76 9.77 7.39
CA LEU A 507 -3.54 9.09 7.82
C LEU A 507 -3.63 8.94 9.33
N LEU A 508 -3.77 7.71 9.81
CA LEU A 508 -3.85 7.39 11.25
C LEU A 508 -2.47 7.46 11.92
N GLY A 509 -1.43 7.05 11.18
CA GLY A 509 -0.07 7.00 11.65
C GLY A 509 0.27 5.68 12.35
N HIS A 510 1.47 5.15 12.10
CA HIS A 510 1.86 3.80 12.51
C HIS A 510 3.19 3.82 13.26
N ASP A 511 3.24 3.11 14.39
CA ASP A 511 4.49 2.88 15.13
C ASP A 511 5.24 1.68 14.59
N THR A 512 5.93 1.92 13.47
CA THR A 512 6.77 0.97 12.73
C THR A 512 7.95 0.44 13.55
N ARG A 513 8.34 1.09 14.65
CA ARG A 513 9.44 0.65 15.53
C ARG A 513 9.22 -0.71 16.18
N LYS A 514 7.96 -1.13 16.28
CA LYS A 514 7.59 -2.43 16.85
C LYS A 514 7.86 -3.59 15.89
N ILE A 515 8.08 -3.30 14.61
CA ILE A 515 8.15 -4.28 13.52
C ILE A 515 9.48 -4.16 12.77
N ALA A 516 9.92 -2.94 12.48
CA ALA A 516 11.19 -2.67 11.81
C ALA A 516 12.38 -3.08 12.68
N ASP A 517 13.50 -3.41 12.03
CA ASP A 517 14.76 -3.73 12.71
C ASP A 517 15.11 -2.68 13.78
N PRO A 518 15.58 -3.05 14.99
CA PRO A 518 15.86 -2.11 16.08
C PRO A 518 16.84 -0.99 15.76
N ARG A 519 17.73 -1.20 14.77
CA ARG A 519 18.69 -0.20 14.27
C ARG A 519 18.01 0.86 13.39
N SER A 520 16.76 0.65 13.01
CA SER A 520 16.02 1.50 12.08
C SER A 520 15.60 2.83 12.68
N VAL A 521 15.65 3.89 11.86
CA VAL A 521 15.20 5.23 12.22
C VAL A 521 14.41 5.89 11.09
N GLU A 522 13.49 6.77 11.48
CA GLU A 522 12.77 7.68 10.56
C GLU A 522 13.31 9.11 10.74
N THR A 523 13.80 9.71 9.66
CA THR A 523 14.52 10.99 9.73
C THR A 523 13.85 12.17 9.06
N LEU A 524 13.10 11.93 7.99
CA LEU A 524 12.44 12.98 7.20
C LEU A 524 10.96 13.17 7.60
N VAL A 525 10.27 12.06 7.82
CA VAL A 525 8.85 12.01 8.21
C VAL A 525 8.71 11.08 9.40
N ASP A 526 8.09 11.56 10.48
CA ASP A 526 7.62 10.72 11.58
C ASP A 526 6.26 10.15 11.17
N PHE A 527 6.23 8.89 10.73
CA PHE A 527 5.04 8.24 10.18
C PHE A 527 4.05 7.78 11.27
N ARG A 528 4.44 7.91 12.54
CA ARG A 528 3.54 7.72 13.70
C ARG A 528 2.51 8.82 13.85
N GLN A 529 2.73 9.97 13.22
CA GLN A 529 1.85 11.12 13.37
C GLN A 529 0.71 11.11 12.36
N SER A 530 -0.51 11.24 12.85
CA SER A 530 -1.71 11.38 12.02
C SER A 530 -1.79 12.72 11.30
N ASN A 531 -2.65 12.79 10.27
CA ASN A 531 -2.98 14.05 9.57
C ASN A 531 -4.33 14.67 9.98
N LEU A 532 -5.03 14.11 10.96
CA LEU A 532 -6.39 14.53 11.37
C LEU A 532 -6.51 16.03 11.67
N ARG A 533 -5.46 16.62 12.27
CA ARG A 533 -5.42 18.06 12.54
C ARG A 533 -5.46 18.91 11.25
N TRP A 534 -4.89 18.40 10.16
CA TRP A 534 -4.88 19.07 8.86
C TRP A 534 -6.22 18.96 8.15
N LEU A 535 -6.86 17.79 8.20
CA LEU A 535 -8.23 17.59 7.72
C LEU A 535 -9.19 18.57 8.40
N LYS A 536 -9.19 18.61 9.75
CA LYS A 536 -10.01 19.57 10.52
C LYS A 536 -9.76 21.03 10.13
N LYS A 537 -8.50 21.39 9.84
CA LYS A 537 -8.14 22.76 9.43
C LYS A 537 -8.56 23.08 8.00
N ALA A 538 -8.65 22.08 7.13
CA ALA A 538 -9.17 22.25 5.78
C ALA A 538 -10.68 22.48 5.77
N GLY A 539 -11.39 22.17 6.87
CA GLY A 539 -12.85 22.16 6.88
C GLY A 539 -13.38 20.93 6.14
N ASP A 540 -12.58 19.86 6.14
CA ASP A 540 -12.82 18.62 5.43
C ASP A 540 -14.11 17.93 5.93
N ASP A 541 -14.96 17.55 4.99
CA ASP A 541 -16.17 16.76 5.20
C ASP A 541 -15.92 15.33 4.72
N GLU A 542 -15.81 14.41 5.68
CA GLU A 542 -15.59 12.99 5.45
C GLU A 542 -16.63 12.38 4.50
N ILE A 543 -17.90 12.75 4.65
CA ILE A 543 -19.00 12.22 3.83
C ILE A 543 -18.83 12.70 2.38
N GLU A 544 -18.44 13.95 2.18
CA GLU A 544 -18.18 14.50 0.85
C GLU A 544 -16.97 13.82 0.18
N ARG A 545 -15.90 13.58 0.93
CA ARG A 545 -14.71 12.87 0.43
C ARG A 545 -15.03 11.43 0.02
N LEU A 546 -15.77 10.69 0.86
CA LEU A 546 -16.21 9.33 0.54
C LEU A 546 -17.09 9.30 -0.73
N LYS A 547 -18.03 10.24 -0.86
CA LYS A 547 -18.86 10.38 -2.07
C LYS A 547 -18.03 10.69 -3.32
N LYS A 548 -17.03 11.56 -3.20
CA LYS A 548 -16.12 11.89 -4.31
C LYS A 548 -15.34 10.66 -4.76
N HIS A 549 -14.74 9.92 -3.83
CA HIS A 549 -14.01 8.69 -4.16
C HIS A 549 -14.93 7.65 -4.83
N GLN A 550 -16.17 7.52 -4.36
CA GLN A 550 -17.13 6.58 -4.95
C GLN A 550 -17.49 6.96 -6.39
N LYS A 551 -17.74 8.25 -6.64
CA LYS A 551 -18.03 8.77 -7.97
C LYS A 551 -16.86 8.53 -8.93
N GLU A 552 -15.63 8.83 -8.51
CA GLU A 552 -14.42 8.59 -9.32
C GLU A 552 -14.22 7.10 -9.64
N ALA A 553 -14.54 6.20 -8.69
CA ALA A 553 -14.46 4.76 -8.89
C ALA A 553 -15.49 4.28 -9.94
N ASP A 554 -16.72 4.77 -9.86
CA ASP A 554 -17.80 4.41 -10.79
C ASP A 554 -17.51 4.94 -12.21
N GLU A 555 -17.02 6.16 -12.35
CA GLU A 555 -16.61 6.76 -13.64
C GLU A 555 -15.49 5.95 -14.31
N LYS A 556 -14.45 5.57 -13.54
CA LYS A 556 -13.34 4.75 -14.05
C LYS A 556 -13.81 3.37 -14.50
N ARG A 557 -14.69 2.72 -13.73
CA ARG A 557 -15.27 1.43 -14.14
C ARG A 557 -16.09 1.58 -15.41
N GLN A 558 -16.93 2.60 -15.50
CA GLN A 558 -17.74 2.82 -16.69
C GLN A 558 -16.88 3.04 -17.93
N GLN A 559 -15.79 3.80 -17.79
CA GLN A 559 -14.80 3.98 -18.87
C GLN A 559 -14.16 2.66 -19.29
N ALA A 560 -13.71 1.84 -18.33
CA ALA A 560 -13.12 0.53 -18.61
C ALA A 560 -14.14 -0.43 -19.27
N MET A 561 -15.40 -0.44 -18.82
CA MET A 561 -16.46 -1.25 -19.43
C MET A 561 -16.70 -0.89 -20.90
N ILE A 562 -16.68 0.42 -21.23
CA ILE A 562 -16.79 0.91 -22.59
C ILE A 562 -15.58 0.46 -23.43
N GLU A 563 -14.38 0.60 -22.89
CA GLU A 563 -13.13 0.23 -23.57
C GLU A 563 -13.07 -1.27 -23.90
N TYR A 564 -13.46 -2.13 -22.96
CA TYR A 564 -13.42 -3.59 -23.13
C TYR A 564 -14.71 -4.20 -23.69
N ARG A 565 -15.72 -3.38 -24.04
CA ARG A 565 -17.04 -3.83 -24.53
C ARG A 565 -17.71 -4.90 -23.66
N ILE A 566 -17.55 -4.79 -22.34
CA ILE A 566 -18.11 -5.74 -21.38
C ILE A 566 -19.57 -5.33 -21.11
N GLN A 567 -20.52 -6.18 -21.51
CA GLN A 567 -21.93 -6.06 -21.12
C GLN A 567 -22.16 -6.85 -19.83
N LEU A 568 -22.53 -6.16 -18.76
CA LEU A 568 -23.02 -6.77 -17.52
C LEU A 568 -24.48 -6.37 -17.32
N GLU A 569 -25.24 -7.25 -16.67
CA GLU A 569 -26.60 -6.94 -16.21
C GLU A 569 -26.54 -5.76 -15.22
N GLY A 570 -27.49 -4.83 -15.35
CA GLY A 570 -27.45 -3.56 -14.61
C GLY A 570 -27.62 -3.76 -13.10
N SER A 571 -26.59 -3.40 -12.32
CA SER A 571 -26.67 -3.36 -10.86
C SER A 571 -27.41 -2.08 -10.39
N PRO A 572 -28.23 -2.14 -9.32
CA PRO A 572 -28.85 -0.96 -8.73
C PRO A 572 -27.81 0.01 -8.16
N ARG A 573 -28.00 1.32 -8.36
CA ARG A 573 -27.19 2.35 -7.69
C ARG A 573 -27.35 2.25 -6.16
N VAL A 574 -26.24 2.32 -5.44
CA VAL A 574 -26.23 2.42 -3.96
C VAL A 574 -26.93 3.73 -3.59
N SER A 575 -27.93 3.67 -2.70
CA SER A 575 -28.60 4.85 -2.16
C SER A 575 -27.65 5.70 -1.31
N ALA A 576 -27.96 6.98 -1.11
CA ALA A 576 -27.13 7.89 -0.32
C ALA A 576 -26.73 7.28 1.05
N PRO A 577 -25.49 7.49 1.52
CA PRO A 577 -25.02 6.93 2.79
C PRO A 577 -25.92 7.40 3.93
N ALA A 578 -26.15 6.51 4.90
CA ALA A 578 -26.84 6.87 6.14
C ALA A 578 -26.06 8.00 6.82
N THR A 579 -26.74 9.08 7.19
CA THR A 579 -26.14 10.27 7.82
C THR A 579 -25.92 10.11 9.33
N GLU A 580 -26.38 9.00 9.91
CA GLU A 580 -26.14 8.61 11.30
C GLU A 580 -25.38 7.28 11.29
N TYR A 581 -24.06 7.36 11.38
CA TYR A 581 -23.25 6.24 11.82
C TYR A 581 -23.64 6.02 13.29
N GLY A 582 -24.23 4.87 13.62
CA GLY A 582 -24.57 4.51 15.01
C GLY A 582 -23.32 4.45 15.91
N ASP A 583 -23.42 3.83 17.09
CA ASP A 583 -22.29 3.62 18.00
C ASP A 583 -21.24 2.62 17.44
N ILE A 584 -20.72 2.86 16.23
CA ILE A 584 -19.69 2.05 15.58
C ILE A 584 -18.38 2.30 16.34
N PRO A 585 -17.73 1.26 16.89
CA PRO A 585 -16.50 1.44 17.65
C PRO A 585 -15.38 2.03 16.78
N VAL A 586 -14.75 3.10 17.26
CA VAL A 586 -13.55 3.72 16.67
C VAL A 586 -12.40 3.54 17.66
N ASP A 587 -11.15 3.46 17.19
CA ASP A 587 -9.98 3.37 18.08
C ASP A 587 -10.04 4.47 19.17
N PRO A 588 -10.03 4.12 20.48
CA PRO A 588 -10.02 5.08 21.58
C PRO A 588 -8.86 6.10 21.53
N ALA A 589 -7.76 5.80 20.83
CA ALA A 589 -6.69 6.75 20.56
C ALA A 589 -7.15 7.94 19.70
N LEU A 590 -8.21 7.76 18.90
CA LEU A 590 -8.86 8.79 18.09
C LEU A 590 -9.95 9.52 18.88
N GLU A 591 -10.67 8.84 19.79
CA GLU A 591 -11.67 9.45 20.67
C GLU A 591 -11.07 10.50 21.62
N LYS A 592 -9.81 10.32 22.05
CA LYS A 592 -9.14 11.32 22.92
C LYS A 592 -8.86 12.66 22.25
N LEU A 593 -8.96 12.75 20.91
CA LEU A 593 -8.86 13.99 20.15
C LEU A 593 -10.23 14.68 19.94
N SER A 594 -11.34 14.00 20.26
CA SER A 594 -12.72 14.41 19.93
C SER A 594 -13.50 15.04 21.10
N GLY A 595 -12.83 15.67 22.07
CA GLY A 595 -13.48 16.36 23.21
C GLY A 595 -14.32 17.62 22.88
N SER A 596 -14.99 17.67 21.74
CA SER A 596 -15.93 18.75 21.36
C SER A 596 -16.94 18.31 20.29
N ILE A 597 -17.17 17.01 20.07
CA ILE A 597 -18.10 16.50 19.06
C ILE A 597 -19.16 15.71 19.81
N LEU A 598 -20.44 15.99 19.54
CA LEU A 598 -21.67 15.55 20.24
C LEU A 598 -22.17 16.51 21.34
N THR A 599 -22.61 17.70 20.95
CA THR A 599 -23.84 18.28 21.53
C THR A 599 -24.72 18.79 20.39
N PRO A 600 -25.99 18.34 20.28
CA PRO A 600 -26.96 18.99 19.42
C PRO A 600 -27.23 20.41 19.93
N PRO A 601 -27.44 21.42 19.07
CA PRO A 601 -27.90 22.71 19.53
C PRO A 601 -29.34 22.57 20.03
N ASP A 602 -29.55 22.80 21.32
CA ASP A 602 -30.87 22.90 21.94
C ASP A 602 -31.75 23.87 21.16
N SER A 603 -32.92 23.38 20.78
CA SER A 603 -34.02 24.13 20.20
C SER A 603 -34.46 25.26 21.13
N ILE A 604 -34.22 26.51 20.72
CA ILE A 604 -34.87 27.68 21.29
C ILE A 604 -36.06 28.05 20.40
N THR A 605 -37.25 27.93 20.96
CA THR A 605 -38.46 28.65 20.52
C THR A 605 -39.38 28.86 21.72
N PRO A 606 -40.11 29.98 21.76
CA PRO A 606 -39.69 31.38 21.74
C PRO A 606 -39.36 31.92 23.14
#